data_AF-A0A239P0S9-F1
#
_entry.id   AF-A0A239P0S9-F1
#
_cell.length_a   1.000
_cell.length_b   1.000
_cell.length_c   1.000
_cell.angle_alpha   90.00
_cell.angle_beta   90.00
_cell.angle_gamma   90.00
#
_symmetry.space_group_name_H-M   'P 1'
#
loop_
_entity.id
_entity.type
_entity.pdbx_description
1 polymer ?
#
loop_
_entity_poly.entity_id
_entity_poly.type
_entity_poly.pdbx_seq_one_letter_code
_entity_poly.pdbx_strand_id
1 'polypeptide(L)'
;MHATTSAETCDQAKGLGDVGRKALIDPEELRRLAERGLTNAELAARFGVSESGILQAKRAAGLSKPMLDHSRAIPWKLNRAHNQSGPATNLRNLSSVAQGRAISAEKLNTALRWAGRLVSGELDIAYEPERGFFEIPASPDGSLVATVLAEARRALEPAQD
;
A
#
# COMPACT_ATOMS: atom_id res chain seq x y z
N MET A 1 46.97 -31.02 31.08
CA MET A 1 46.85 -31.01 29.61
C MET A 1 45.61 -30.19 29.28
N HIS A 2 45.79 -29.16 28.46
CA HIS A 2 44.90 -28.02 28.30
C HIS A 2 43.52 -28.37 27.72
N ALA A 3 42.49 -27.72 28.26
CA ALA A 3 41.18 -27.55 27.63
C ALA A 3 41.19 -26.30 26.76
N THR A 4 40.59 -26.34 25.56
CA THR A 4 39.94 -25.15 24.96
C THR A 4 39.00 -25.52 23.82
N THR A 5 37.79 -25.00 23.96
CA THR A 5 36.61 -24.94 23.10
C THR A 5 36.89 -24.20 21.78
N SER A 6 36.44 -24.73 20.64
CA SER A 6 36.31 -23.97 19.39
C SER A 6 34.90 -23.41 19.26
N ALA A 7 34.77 -22.10 19.44
CA ALA A 7 33.60 -21.32 19.07
C ALA A 7 34.12 -20.12 18.25
N GLU A 8 34.05 -20.20 16.93
CA GLU A 8 34.30 -19.07 16.04
C GLU A 8 32.97 -18.41 15.71
N THR A 9 32.72 -17.26 16.32
CA THR A 9 31.69 -16.30 15.92
C THR A 9 32.37 -15.12 15.25
N CYS A 10 31.68 -14.58 14.24
CA CYS A 10 31.74 -13.23 13.68
C CYS A 10 32.81 -12.29 14.22
N ASP A 11 33.57 -11.70 13.31
CA ASP A 11 33.32 -10.33 12.83
C ASP A 11 34.62 -9.79 12.24
N GLN A 12 34.57 -9.37 10.98
CA GLN A 12 35.27 -8.20 10.41
C GLN A 12 35.43 -8.36 8.90
N ALA A 13 34.50 -7.75 8.17
CA ALA A 13 34.76 -7.26 6.82
C ALA A 13 34.52 -5.75 6.81
N LYS A 14 35.54 -5.00 7.24
CA LYS A 14 35.68 -3.58 6.90
C LYS A 14 36.53 -3.47 5.64
N GLY A 15 36.03 -2.72 4.66
CA GLY A 15 36.88 -1.97 3.72
C GLY A 15 36.92 -2.45 2.28
N LEU A 16 35.86 -2.18 1.52
CA LEU A 16 35.89 -1.87 0.09
C LEU A 16 34.88 -0.72 -0.07
N GLY A 17 35.28 0.54 -0.21
CA GLY A 17 36.04 1.01 -1.37
C GLY A 17 35.02 1.63 -2.33
N ASP A 18 34.80 2.93 -2.18
CA ASP A 18 34.02 3.79 -3.05
C ASP A 18 34.52 3.70 -4.50
N VAL A 19 33.73 3.08 -5.37
CA VAL A 19 33.73 3.33 -6.81
C VAL A 19 32.27 3.30 -7.25
N GLY A 20 31.73 4.48 -7.54
CA GLY A 20 30.45 4.66 -8.19
C GLY A 20 30.35 3.85 -9.49
N ARG A 21 29.70 2.69 -9.42
CA ARG A 21 29.05 2.05 -10.56
C ARG A 21 27.56 2.17 -10.34
N LYS A 22 26.95 3.21 -10.92
CA LYS A 22 25.54 3.13 -11.32
C LYS A 22 25.46 1.92 -12.26
N ALA A 23 25.07 0.76 -11.75
CA ALA A 23 24.53 -0.28 -12.61
C ALA A 23 23.30 0.36 -13.27
N LEU A 24 23.47 0.83 -14.52
CA LEU A 24 22.38 1.28 -15.34
C LEU A 24 21.53 0.04 -15.61
N ILE A 25 20.49 -0.13 -14.81
CA ILE A 25 19.46 -1.14 -15.04
C ILE A 25 18.90 -0.84 -16.42
N ASP A 26 19.14 -1.74 -17.38
CA ASP A 26 18.58 -1.64 -18.72
C ASP A 26 17.04 -1.65 -18.62
N PRO A 27 16.35 -0.55 -19.01
CA PRO A 27 14.90 -0.46 -18.91
C PRO A 27 14.16 -1.54 -19.72
N GLU A 28 14.72 -1.97 -20.84
CA GLU A 28 14.06 -2.95 -21.72
C GLU A 28 14.14 -4.36 -21.14
N GLU A 29 15.32 -4.76 -20.67
CA GLU A 29 15.49 -6.05 -19.99
C GLU A 29 14.70 -6.07 -18.66
N LEU A 30 14.64 -4.95 -17.93
CA LEU A 30 13.79 -4.83 -16.74
C LEU A 30 12.31 -5.04 -17.08
N ARG A 31 11.81 -4.46 -18.17
CA ARG A 31 10.43 -4.65 -18.65
C ARG A 31 10.16 -6.12 -18.97
N ARG A 32 11.00 -6.71 -19.81
CA ARG A 32 10.87 -8.11 -20.24
C ARG A 32 10.84 -9.08 -19.06
N LEU A 33 11.71 -8.86 -18.06
CA LEU A 33 11.76 -9.71 -16.87
C LEU A 33 10.58 -9.48 -15.92
N ALA A 34 10.12 -8.24 -15.77
CA ALA A 34 8.93 -7.93 -14.97
C ALA A 34 7.66 -8.53 -15.59
N GLU A 35 7.53 -8.53 -16.92
CA GLU A 35 6.42 -9.16 -17.65
C GLU A 35 6.42 -10.69 -17.49
N ARG A 36 7.60 -11.30 -17.31
CA ARG A 36 7.74 -12.72 -16.96
C ARG A 36 7.40 -13.04 -15.50
N GLY A 37 6.99 -12.05 -14.72
CA GLY A 37 6.52 -12.24 -13.35
C GLY A 37 7.61 -12.29 -12.28
N LEU A 38 8.85 -11.93 -12.60
CA LEU A 38 9.92 -11.89 -11.59
C LEU A 38 9.58 -10.87 -10.49
N THR A 39 9.82 -11.28 -9.25
CA THR A 39 9.69 -10.46 -8.05
C THR A 39 10.80 -9.39 -8.01
N ASN A 40 10.58 -8.34 -7.22
CA ASN A 40 11.60 -7.30 -7.07
C ASN A 40 12.91 -7.83 -6.45
N ALA A 41 12.81 -8.85 -5.58
CA ALA A 41 13.98 -9.51 -4.99
C ALA A 41 14.80 -10.28 -6.04
N GLU A 42 14.15 -11.03 -6.94
CA GLU A 42 14.83 -11.74 -8.03
C GLU A 42 15.46 -10.76 -9.03
N LEU A 43 14.76 -9.68 -9.36
CA LEU A 43 15.30 -8.61 -10.19
C LEU A 43 16.52 -7.95 -9.52
N ALA A 44 16.45 -7.67 -8.21
CA ALA A 44 17.53 -7.06 -7.45
C ALA A 44 18.80 -7.93 -7.46
N ALA A 45 18.64 -9.24 -7.20
CA ALA A 45 19.73 -10.20 -7.28
C ALA A 45 20.34 -10.27 -8.70
N ARG A 46 19.50 -10.25 -9.74
CA ARG A 46 19.95 -10.36 -11.13
C ARG A 46 20.71 -9.12 -11.62
N PHE A 47 20.26 -7.92 -11.22
CA PHE A 47 20.89 -6.66 -11.61
C PHE A 47 22.01 -6.22 -10.64
N GLY A 48 22.22 -6.94 -9.54
CA GLY A 48 23.24 -6.60 -8.53
C GLY A 48 22.94 -5.29 -7.80
N VAL A 49 21.66 -5.00 -7.55
CA VAL A 49 21.19 -3.77 -6.89
C VAL A 49 20.27 -4.09 -5.71
N SER A 50 19.88 -3.09 -4.93
CA SER A 50 18.85 -3.26 -3.91
C SER A 50 17.43 -3.36 -4.52
N GLU A 51 16.49 -3.95 -3.78
CA GLU A 51 15.06 -3.93 -4.16
C GLU A 51 14.51 -2.50 -4.31
N SER A 52 15.00 -1.57 -3.49
CA SER A 52 14.65 -0.15 -3.61
C SER A 52 15.15 0.46 -4.92
N GLY A 53 16.33 0.04 -5.41
CA GLY A 53 16.86 0.42 -6.72
C GLY A 53 16.01 -0.12 -7.87
N ILE A 54 15.55 -1.37 -7.79
CA ILE A 54 14.59 -1.93 -8.75
C ILE A 54 13.28 -1.15 -8.76
N LEU A 55 12.73 -0.82 -7.59
CA LEU A 55 11.50 -0.03 -7.49
C LEU A 55 11.66 1.35 -8.12
N GLN A 56 12.82 2.01 -7.94
CA GLN A 56 13.11 3.29 -8.60
C GLN A 56 13.23 3.13 -10.12
N ALA A 57 13.93 2.10 -10.60
CA ALA A 57 14.07 1.82 -12.03
C ALA A 57 12.73 1.48 -12.69
N LYS A 58 11.87 0.67 -12.03
CA LYS A 58 10.51 0.38 -12.52
C LYS A 58 9.66 1.64 -12.59
N ARG A 59 9.80 2.58 -11.65
CA ARG A 59 9.10 3.88 -11.73
C ARG A 59 9.61 4.72 -12.89
N ALA A 60 10.93 4.83 -13.05
CA ALA A 60 11.55 5.59 -14.14
C ALA A 60 11.20 5.01 -15.53
N ALA A 61 11.02 3.69 -15.63
CA ALA A 61 10.65 3.00 -16.86
C ALA A 61 9.12 2.93 -17.10
N GLY A 62 8.30 3.57 -16.26
CA GLY A 62 6.83 3.53 -16.39
C GLY A 62 6.19 2.17 -16.07
N LEU A 63 6.94 1.24 -15.47
CA LEU A 63 6.52 -0.12 -15.13
C LEU A 63 5.82 -0.21 -13.76
N SER A 64 5.80 0.88 -13.01
CA SER A 64 5.09 0.96 -11.73
C SER A 64 3.72 1.58 -11.95
N LYS A 65 2.66 0.88 -11.51
CA LYS A 65 1.32 1.47 -11.47
C LYS A 65 1.35 2.71 -10.57
N PRO A 66 0.78 3.86 -11.01
CA PRO A 66 0.62 5.02 -10.14
C PRO A 66 -0.05 4.62 -8.82
N MET A 67 0.45 5.16 -7.71
CA MET A 67 -0.25 5.03 -6.43
C MET A 67 -1.54 5.83 -6.51
N LEU A 68 -2.65 5.22 -6.08
CA LEU A 68 -3.90 5.96 -5.93
C LEU A 68 -3.77 6.97 -4.81
N ASP A 69 -4.36 8.15 -5.01
CA ASP A 69 -4.52 9.11 -3.94
C ASP A 69 -5.79 8.76 -3.15
N HIS A 70 -5.63 8.53 -1.85
CA HIS A 70 -6.72 8.22 -0.94
C HIS A 70 -7.03 9.38 0.02
N SER A 71 -6.42 10.55 -0.18
CA SER A 71 -6.57 11.73 0.69
C SER A 71 -8.03 12.13 0.90
N ARG A 72 -8.88 12.01 -0.12
CA ARG A 72 -10.32 12.27 -0.01
C ARG A 72 -11.06 11.31 0.92
N ALA A 73 -10.67 10.04 0.94
CA ALA A 73 -11.30 9.03 1.79
C ALA A 73 -10.66 8.92 3.17
N ILE A 74 -9.41 9.38 3.31
CA ILE A 74 -8.66 9.42 4.57
C ILE A 74 -8.00 10.80 4.65
N PRO A 75 -8.73 11.83 5.10
CA PRO A 75 -8.22 13.21 5.16
C PRO A 75 -7.20 13.41 6.29
N TRP A 76 -7.01 12.42 7.16
CA TRP A 76 -6.10 12.50 8.30
C TRP A 76 -4.71 11.97 7.97
N LYS A 77 -3.70 12.58 8.60
CA LYS A 77 -2.35 12.01 8.66
C LYS A 77 -2.33 10.89 9.70
N LEU A 78 -2.38 9.65 9.21
CA LEU A 78 -2.43 8.49 10.09
C LEU A 78 -1.06 8.17 10.72
N ASN A 79 -1.08 7.85 12.01
CA ASN A 79 -0.01 7.13 12.68
C ASN A 79 0.23 5.78 11.99
N ARG A 80 1.51 5.38 11.87
CA ARG A 80 1.93 4.13 11.23
C ARG A 80 1.23 2.91 11.82
N ALA A 81 1.00 2.88 13.13
CA ALA A 81 0.29 1.79 13.80
C ALA A 81 -1.17 1.64 13.32
N HIS A 82 -1.81 2.73 12.88
CA HIS A 82 -3.22 2.74 12.47
C HIS A 82 -3.40 2.62 10.96
N ASN A 83 -2.31 2.63 10.18
CA ASN A 83 -2.37 2.57 8.72
C ASN A 83 -3.07 1.33 8.18
N GLN A 84 -2.96 0.19 8.87
CA GLN A 84 -3.58 -1.07 8.47
C GLN A 84 -4.79 -1.46 9.34
N SER A 85 -5.33 -0.50 10.11
CA SER A 85 -6.56 -0.72 10.87
C SER A 85 -7.74 -1.05 9.93
N GLY A 86 -8.77 -1.71 10.48
CA GLY A 86 -10.00 -2.05 9.75
C GLY A 86 -10.61 -0.84 9.02
N PRO A 87 -10.88 0.28 9.71
CA PRO A 87 -11.44 1.48 9.06
C PRO A 87 -10.54 2.06 7.97
N ALA A 88 -9.23 2.19 8.21
CA ALA A 88 -8.31 2.71 7.18
C ALA A 88 -8.26 1.79 5.94
N THR A 89 -8.31 0.48 6.15
CA THR A 89 -8.31 -0.50 5.05
C THR A 89 -9.62 -0.44 4.27
N ASN A 90 -10.76 -0.36 4.96
CA ASN A 90 -12.07 -0.28 4.32
C ASN A 90 -12.23 1.02 3.51
N LEU A 91 -11.82 2.17 4.06
CA LEU A 91 -11.82 3.44 3.33
C LEU A 91 -10.96 3.40 2.07
N ARG A 92 -9.75 2.80 2.12
CA ARG A 92 -8.92 2.63 0.92
C ARG A 92 -9.53 1.68 -0.10
N ASN A 93 -10.19 0.61 0.33
CA ASN A 93 -10.86 -0.32 -0.57
C ASN A 93 -12.02 0.37 -1.31
N LEU A 94 -12.86 1.10 -0.60
CA LEU A 94 -13.95 1.88 -1.21
C LEU A 94 -13.40 2.95 -2.16
N SER A 95 -12.40 3.71 -1.71
CA SER A 95 -11.73 4.72 -2.54
C SER A 95 -11.06 4.13 -3.78
N SER A 96 -10.51 2.91 -3.69
CA SER A 96 -9.93 2.22 -4.84
C SER A 96 -11.00 1.92 -5.89
N VAL A 97 -12.15 1.40 -5.46
CA VAL A 97 -13.27 1.11 -6.35
C VAL A 97 -13.86 2.39 -6.94
N ALA A 98 -14.04 3.44 -6.14
CA ALA A 98 -14.49 4.74 -6.61
C ALA A 98 -13.57 5.34 -7.70
N GLN A 99 -12.26 5.01 -7.67
CA GLN A 99 -11.27 5.40 -8.67
C GLN A 99 -11.13 4.38 -9.82
N GLY A 100 -12.06 3.44 -9.97
CA GLY A 100 -12.09 2.45 -11.05
C GLY A 100 -11.11 1.28 -10.89
N ARG A 101 -10.49 1.12 -9.71
CA ARG A 101 -9.56 0.00 -9.47
C ARG A 101 -10.30 -1.24 -9.02
N ALA A 102 -10.11 -2.32 -9.77
CA ALA A 102 -10.56 -3.65 -9.36
C ALA A 102 -9.83 -4.13 -8.09
N ILE A 103 -10.61 -4.62 -7.13
CA ILE A 103 -10.15 -5.31 -5.92
C ILE A 103 -10.91 -6.64 -5.78
N SER A 104 -10.47 -7.53 -4.89
CA SER A 104 -11.20 -8.79 -4.67
C SER A 104 -12.60 -8.54 -4.10
N ALA A 105 -13.56 -9.36 -4.52
CA ALA A 105 -14.96 -9.26 -4.09
C ALA A 105 -15.09 -9.33 -2.55
N GLU A 106 -14.29 -10.16 -1.89
CA GLU A 106 -14.27 -10.30 -0.43
C GLU A 106 -13.90 -8.98 0.28
N LYS A 107 -12.85 -8.29 -0.20
CA LYS A 107 -12.40 -7.00 0.35
C LYS A 107 -13.45 -5.92 0.14
N LEU A 108 -14.05 -5.90 -1.06
CA LEU A 108 -15.12 -4.96 -1.40
C LEU A 108 -16.35 -5.19 -0.50
N ASN A 109 -16.83 -6.43 -0.41
CA ASN A 109 -18.02 -6.79 0.38
C ASN A 109 -17.82 -6.46 1.87
N THR A 110 -16.62 -6.68 2.40
CA THR A 110 -16.29 -6.31 3.79
C THR A 110 -16.36 -4.79 3.98
N ALA A 111 -15.78 -4.01 3.07
CA ALA A 111 -15.81 -2.56 3.15
C ALA A 111 -17.23 -1.99 2.97
N LEU A 112 -18.02 -2.52 2.03
CA LEU A 112 -19.41 -2.14 1.79
C LEU A 112 -20.31 -2.43 3.01
N ARG A 113 -20.18 -3.62 3.63
CA ARG A 113 -20.95 -3.97 4.83
C ARG A 113 -20.59 -3.07 6.01
N TRP A 114 -19.31 -2.82 6.22
CA TRP A 114 -18.85 -1.94 7.28
C TRP A 114 -19.38 -0.51 7.13
N ALA A 115 -19.23 0.08 5.94
CA ALA A 115 -19.71 1.44 5.67
C ALA A 115 -21.25 1.50 5.70
N GLY A 116 -21.92 0.50 5.14
CA GLY A 116 -23.38 0.40 5.18
C GLY A 116 -23.92 0.37 6.60
N ARG A 117 -23.30 -0.39 7.52
CA ARG A 117 -23.69 -0.41 8.94
C ARG A 117 -23.58 0.99 9.58
N LEU A 118 -22.50 1.72 9.32
CA LEU A 118 -22.31 3.07 9.88
C LEU A 118 -23.39 4.02 9.38
N VAL A 119 -23.61 4.06 8.05
CA VAL A 119 -24.60 4.95 7.45
C VAL A 119 -26.02 4.62 7.92
N SER A 120 -26.38 3.33 7.98
CA SER A 120 -27.68 2.91 8.50
C SER A 120 -27.87 3.19 9.99
N GLY A 121 -26.80 3.31 10.75
CA GLY A 121 -26.83 3.69 12.16
C GLY A 121 -26.70 5.19 12.41
N GLU A 122 -26.74 6.03 11.36
CA GLU A 122 -26.50 7.48 11.45
C GLU A 122 -25.13 7.81 12.09
N LEU A 123 -24.13 6.98 11.81
CA LEU A 123 -22.77 7.11 12.29
C LEU A 123 -21.80 7.49 11.16
N ASP A 124 -20.75 8.18 11.56
CA ASP A 124 -19.55 8.44 10.76
C ASP A 124 -18.30 8.05 11.56
N ILE A 125 -17.13 8.40 11.05
CA ILE A 125 -15.85 8.11 11.69
C ILE A 125 -15.00 9.35 11.89
N ALA A 126 -14.37 9.41 13.05
CA ALA A 126 -13.33 10.36 13.37
C ALA A 126 -12.00 9.63 13.59
N TYR A 127 -10.92 10.39 13.59
CA TYR A 127 -9.58 9.88 13.84
C TYR A 127 -8.82 10.82 14.78
N GLU A 128 -8.21 10.22 15.80
CA GLU A 128 -7.25 10.86 16.69
C GLU A 128 -5.95 10.03 16.66
N PRO A 129 -4.75 10.64 16.56
CA PRO A 129 -3.49 9.90 16.49
C PRO A 129 -3.23 8.93 17.65
N GLU A 130 -3.67 9.29 18.86
CA GLU A 130 -3.46 8.56 20.11
C GLU A 130 -4.50 7.44 20.29
N ARG A 131 -5.75 7.69 19.89
CA ARG A 131 -6.87 6.76 20.06
C ARG A 131 -7.09 5.85 18.85
N GLY A 132 -6.71 6.32 17.67
CA GLY A 132 -7.07 5.69 16.40
C GLY A 132 -8.45 6.12 15.90
N PHE A 133 -9.07 5.26 15.11
CA PHE A 133 -10.38 5.51 14.54
C PHE A 133 -11.50 5.19 15.54
N PHE A 134 -12.53 6.02 15.58
CA PHE A 134 -13.71 5.79 16.41
C PHE A 134 -14.98 6.33 15.76
N GLU A 135 -16.10 5.71 16.09
CA GLU A 135 -17.41 6.05 15.57
C GLU A 135 -17.95 7.30 16.26
N ILE A 136 -18.56 8.20 15.49
CA ILE A 136 -19.23 9.42 15.95
C ILE A 136 -20.62 9.50 15.30
N PRO A 137 -21.58 10.24 15.88
CA PRO A 137 -22.79 10.59 15.17
C PRO A 137 -22.46 11.30 13.86
N ALA A 138 -23.16 10.95 12.78
CA ALA A 138 -23.01 11.61 11.50
C ALA A 138 -23.46 13.07 11.61
N SER A 139 -22.67 13.99 11.03
CA SER A 139 -23.06 15.40 10.99
C SER A 139 -24.20 15.61 9.99
N PRO A 140 -25.19 16.48 10.30
CA PRO A 140 -26.18 16.93 9.32
C PRO A 140 -25.55 17.59 8.10
N ASP A 141 -24.39 18.22 8.28
CA ASP A 141 -23.66 18.92 7.21
C ASP A 141 -22.92 17.96 6.25
N GLY A 142 -22.84 16.67 6.60
CA GLY A 142 -22.26 15.64 5.75
C GLY A 142 -21.54 14.54 6.54
N SER A 143 -21.42 13.38 5.89
CA SER A 143 -20.67 12.24 6.41
C SER A 143 -19.59 11.79 5.42
N LEU A 144 -18.36 11.60 5.91
CA LEU A 144 -17.25 11.06 5.14
C LEU A 144 -17.56 9.65 4.65
N VAL A 145 -17.97 8.76 5.56
CA VAL A 145 -18.28 7.36 5.22
C VAL A 145 -19.44 7.28 4.23
N ALA A 146 -20.50 8.08 4.42
CA ALA A 146 -21.62 8.12 3.49
C ALA A 146 -21.18 8.57 2.08
N THR A 147 -20.34 9.60 2.01
CA THR A 147 -19.80 10.13 0.75
C THR A 147 -18.96 9.07 0.02
N VAL A 148 -17.97 8.50 0.71
CA VAL A 148 -17.06 7.49 0.13
C VAL A 148 -17.84 6.23 -0.29
N LEU A 149 -18.85 5.82 0.48
CA LEU A 149 -19.72 4.70 0.13
C LEU A 149 -20.53 5.00 -1.15
N ALA A 150 -21.10 6.20 -1.26
CA ALA A 150 -21.89 6.60 -2.42
C ALA A 150 -21.03 6.66 -3.69
N GLU A 151 -19.80 7.20 -3.59
CA GLU A 151 -18.84 7.22 -4.69
C GLU A 151 -18.47 5.81 -5.15
N ALA A 152 -18.18 4.90 -4.20
CA ALA A 152 -17.86 3.51 -4.51
C ALA A 152 -19.03 2.76 -5.16
N ARG A 153 -20.27 2.99 -4.70
CA ARG A 153 -21.47 2.38 -5.30
C ARG A 153 -21.70 2.86 -6.72
N ARG A 154 -21.57 4.18 -6.96
CA ARG A 154 -21.70 4.75 -8.30
C ARG A 154 -20.71 4.13 -9.30
N ALA A 155 -19.48 3.87 -8.87
CA ALA A 155 -18.47 3.22 -9.71
C ALA A 155 -18.77 1.73 -10.01
N LEU A 156 -19.68 1.10 -9.27
CA LEU A 156 -20.11 -0.29 -9.50
C LEU A 156 -21.37 -0.39 -10.36
N GLU A 157 -22.09 0.72 -10.57
CA GLU A 157 -23.24 0.73 -11.46
C GLU A 157 -22.76 0.47 -12.91
N PRO A 158 -23.36 -0.50 -13.62
CA PRO A 158 -23.03 -0.71 -15.02
C PRO A 158 -23.36 0.56 -15.80
N ALA A 159 -22.46 0.97 -16.71
CA ALA A 159 -22.74 2.04 -17.65
C ALA A 159 -24.06 1.70 -18.37
N GLN A 160 -25.07 2.53 -18.14
CA GLN A 160 -26.34 2.44 -18.86
C GLN A 160 -26.06 2.98 -20.26
N ASP A 161 -25.70 2.08 -21.19
CA ASP A 161 -25.67 2.35 -22.63
C ASP A 161 -27.06 2.06 -23.26
#